data_AF-A0AAA9RYP1-F1
#
_entry.id   AF-A0AAA9RYP1-F1
#
_cell.length_a   1.000
_cell.length_b   1.000
_cell.length_c   1.000
_cell.angle_alpha   90.00
_cell.angle_beta   90.00
_cell.angle_gamma   90.00
#
_symmetry.space_group_name_H-M   'P 1'
#
loop_
_entity.id
_entity.type
_entity.pdbx_description
1 polymer ?
#
loop_
_entity_poly.entity_id
_entity_poly.type
_entity_poly.pdbx_seq_one_letter_code
_entity_poly.pdbx_strand_id
1 'polypeptide(L)'
;MFLLINIVLTLWFSCAHGQVKPCDVPVIKHGRLYYAFKGYFPASVGQQFSYRCNRYFVTPSQSSWDYMTCTLKGWSPEVPCLRQCTFNYLENGYYTNSQEKYLQGKTVRVRCHDGYSLHNNQNTMTCTEKGWYPPPICVRVGLPCGLPPSIQNGAVRHKKDSYQYGEKVTYTCDEGFRIYGFASIRCLGGKWSRTPKCISTDCFNLPSFDDAVLTGKKKKSYRSGEQVAFKCRPYYQLNGSNTIQCVKSKWIGRPVCRDVSCVNPPRVENAVIQSEKPRYQNGERVRYKCTGTYDILGDIEVTCLNGTWTKPPQCKEACEISEEMMKKHNLQLKWTSKKLYSKTQDHIEFICKRGYHPVTPYPTFRAACREGQVVYPHCGQDTG
;
A
#
# COMPACT_ATOMS: atom_id res chain seq x y z
N MET A 1 -20.12 -24.75 -80.70
CA MET A 1 -18.80 -25.03 -80.12
C MET A 1 -18.15 -23.70 -79.78
N PHE A 2 -17.80 -23.53 -78.50
CA PHE A 2 -17.11 -22.42 -77.83
C PHE A 2 -17.80 -21.06 -77.65
N LEU A 3 -18.16 -20.83 -76.38
CA LEU A 3 -18.36 -19.57 -75.66
C LEU A 3 -17.18 -18.60 -75.85
N LEU A 4 -17.46 -17.29 -75.84
CA LEU A 4 -16.64 -16.30 -75.14
C LEU A 4 -17.53 -15.18 -74.58
N ILE A 5 -17.31 -14.91 -73.29
CA ILE A 5 -18.11 -14.11 -72.37
C ILE A 5 -17.73 -12.63 -72.52
N ASN A 6 -18.71 -11.74 -72.74
CA ASN A 6 -18.51 -10.29 -72.65
C ASN A 6 -18.71 -9.84 -71.20
N ILE A 7 -17.61 -9.55 -70.51
CA ILE A 7 -17.58 -8.93 -69.19
C ILE A 7 -17.74 -7.42 -69.38
N VAL A 8 -18.89 -6.88 -68.96
CA VAL A 8 -19.12 -5.43 -68.84
C VAL A 8 -18.47 -4.96 -67.54
N LEU A 9 -17.37 -4.23 -67.64
CA LEU A 9 -16.71 -3.54 -66.54
C LEU A 9 -17.46 -2.23 -66.23
N THR A 10 -18.35 -2.27 -65.23
CA THR A 10 -18.84 -1.06 -64.58
C THR A 10 -17.80 -0.58 -63.57
N LEU A 11 -17.08 0.49 -63.91
CA LEU A 11 -16.24 1.27 -62.99
C LEU A 11 -17.12 1.91 -61.91
N TRP A 12 -17.12 1.34 -60.70
CA TRP A 12 -17.55 2.04 -59.50
C TRP A 12 -16.42 2.97 -59.05
N PHE A 13 -16.55 4.26 -59.31
CA PHE A 13 -15.76 5.30 -58.65
C PHE A 13 -16.25 5.44 -57.21
N SER A 14 -15.58 4.75 -56.28
CA SER A 14 -15.72 5.01 -54.85
C SER A 14 -15.01 6.33 -54.52
N CYS A 15 -15.77 7.43 -54.44
CA CYS A 15 -15.29 8.67 -53.83
C CYS A 15 -15.07 8.44 -52.33
N ALA A 16 -13.84 8.04 -51.96
CA ALA A 16 -13.38 8.09 -50.57
C ALA A 16 -13.23 9.56 -50.16
N HIS A 17 -14.28 10.13 -49.57
CA HIS A 17 -14.20 11.43 -48.89
C HIS A 17 -13.33 11.28 -47.65
N GLY A 18 -12.03 11.60 -47.77
CA GLY A 18 -11.12 11.63 -46.64
C GLY A 18 -11.59 12.64 -45.59
N GLN A 19 -12.02 12.16 -44.43
CA GLN A 19 -12.39 13.01 -43.30
C GLN A 19 -11.14 13.73 -42.77
N VAL A 20 -11.10 15.04 -42.94
CA VAL A 20 -10.01 15.89 -42.44
C VAL A 20 -10.05 15.93 -40.91
N LYS A 21 -8.97 15.50 -40.25
CA LYS A 21 -8.90 15.47 -38.78
C LYS A 21 -8.72 16.90 -38.22
N PRO A 22 -9.58 17.37 -37.31
CA PRO A 22 -9.44 18.68 -36.66
C PRO A 22 -8.35 18.65 -35.56
N CYS A 23 -7.85 19.82 -35.17
CA CYS A 23 -6.79 19.95 -34.16
C CYS A 23 -7.36 20.10 -32.74
N ASP A 24 -6.87 19.29 -31.80
CA ASP A 24 -7.18 19.45 -30.38
C ASP A 24 -6.52 20.71 -29.78
N VAL A 25 -6.85 21.04 -28.52
CA VAL A 25 -6.28 22.20 -27.82
C VAL A 25 -4.74 22.15 -27.84
N PRO A 26 -4.04 23.19 -28.33
CA PRO A 26 -2.59 23.17 -28.49
C PRO A 26 -1.87 23.19 -27.13
N VAL A 27 -0.86 22.33 -26.98
CA VAL A 27 0.06 22.35 -25.82
C VAL A 27 1.29 23.16 -26.16
N ILE A 28 1.32 24.42 -25.71
CA ILE A 28 2.40 25.37 -26.02
C ILE A 28 3.48 25.30 -24.93
N LYS A 29 4.60 24.65 -25.21
CA LYS A 29 5.76 24.67 -24.29
C LYS A 29 6.32 26.09 -24.20
N HIS A 30 6.51 26.57 -22.97
CA HIS A 30 6.98 27.93 -22.66
C HIS A 30 6.11 29.06 -23.25
N GLY A 31 4.82 28.83 -23.41
CA GLY A 31 3.87 29.85 -23.85
C GLY A 31 2.44 29.50 -23.49
N ARG A 32 1.49 30.32 -23.97
CA ARG A 32 0.06 30.08 -23.80
C ARG A 32 -0.76 30.79 -24.87
N LEU A 33 -1.94 30.27 -25.15
CA LEU A 33 -2.94 30.98 -25.97
C LEU A 33 -3.34 32.30 -25.30
N TYR A 34 -3.58 33.32 -26.10
CA TYR A 34 -3.94 34.65 -25.60
C TYR A 34 -5.37 34.68 -25.04
N TYR A 35 -6.33 34.11 -25.78
CA TYR A 35 -7.75 34.03 -25.43
C TYR A 35 -8.25 32.58 -25.54
N ALA A 36 -7.97 31.75 -24.54
CA ALA A 36 -8.43 30.35 -24.55
C ALA A 36 -9.85 30.23 -23.96
N PHE A 37 -10.88 30.23 -24.80
CA PHE A 37 -12.22 29.82 -24.40
C PHE A 37 -12.46 28.34 -24.76
N LYS A 38 -13.01 27.54 -23.84
CA LYS A 38 -13.23 26.10 -24.01
C LYS A 38 -14.15 25.70 -25.18
N GLY A 39 -14.85 26.64 -25.83
CA GLY A 39 -15.79 26.39 -26.92
C GLY A 39 -15.22 26.42 -28.35
N TYR A 40 -13.93 26.73 -28.55
CA TYR A 40 -13.32 26.86 -29.88
C TYR A 40 -12.54 25.62 -30.36
N PHE A 41 -12.54 24.53 -29.58
CA PHE A 41 -11.82 23.30 -29.92
C PHE A 41 -12.77 22.10 -29.92
N PRO A 42 -12.58 21.12 -30.82
CA PRO A 42 -11.46 20.96 -31.75
C PRO A 42 -11.51 21.95 -32.92
N ALA A 43 -10.35 22.49 -33.31
CA ALA A 43 -10.22 23.52 -34.33
C ALA A 43 -10.23 22.91 -35.75
N SER A 44 -11.00 23.49 -36.65
CA SER A 44 -11.02 23.13 -38.07
C SER A 44 -9.71 23.52 -38.75
N VAL A 45 -9.29 22.73 -39.74
CA VAL A 45 -8.09 23.03 -40.54
C VAL A 45 -8.26 24.40 -41.23
N GLY A 46 -7.25 25.25 -41.11
CA GLY A 46 -7.24 26.65 -41.55
C GLY A 46 -7.53 27.67 -40.45
N GLN A 47 -8.07 27.27 -39.29
CA GLN A 47 -8.30 28.19 -38.18
C GLN A 47 -6.99 28.64 -37.54
N GLN A 48 -6.94 29.93 -37.15
CA GLN A 48 -5.79 30.57 -36.53
C GLN A 48 -6.09 31.07 -35.12
N PHE A 49 -5.14 30.88 -34.21
CA PHE A 49 -5.24 31.32 -32.83
C PHE A 49 -3.98 32.09 -32.41
N SER A 50 -4.16 33.24 -31.77
CA SER A 50 -3.06 34.02 -31.23
C SER A 50 -2.52 33.39 -29.95
N TYR A 51 -1.21 33.27 -29.85
CA TYR A 51 -0.50 32.78 -28.67
C TYR A 51 0.64 33.72 -28.29
N ARG A 52 1.11 33.61 -27.04
CA ARG A 52 2.24 34.38 -26.52
C ARG A 52 3.26 33.48 -25.87
N CYS A 53 4.53 33.85 -25.99
CA CYS A 53 5.63 33.15 -25.34
C CYS A 53 5.92 33.73 -23.96
N ASN A 54 6.46 32.89 -23.09
CA ASN A 54 6.96 33.27 -21.78
C ASN A 54 8.24 34.12 -21.90
N ARG A 55 8.64 34.76 -20.81
CA ARG A 55 9.88 35.56 -20.77
C ARG A 55 11.09 34.72 -21.23
N TYR A 56 11.95 35.32 -22.05
CA TYR A 56 13.13 34.69 -22.69
C TYR A 56 12.81 33.67 -23.79
N PHE A 57 11.55 33.57 -24.21
CA PHE A 57 11.13 32.82 -25.39
C PHE A 57 10.46 33.76 -26.38
N VAL A 58 10.62 33.47 -27.66
CA VAL A 58 10.04 34.23 -28.77
C VAL A 58 9.44 33.29 -29.79
N THR A 59 8.52 33.80 -30.58
CA THR A 59 7.90 33.08 -31.70
C THR A 59 8.90 32.91 -32.84
N PRO A 60 8.62 32.06 -33.85
CA PRO A 60 9.47 31.97 -35.05
C PRO A 60 9.66 33.30 -35.78
N SER A 61 8.69 34.21 -35.69
CA SER A 61 8.76 35.60 -36.15
C SER A 61 9.57 36.53 -35.24
N GLN A 62 10.18 36.00 -34.17
CA GLN A 62 10.99 36.73 -33.18
C GLN A 62 10.21 37.78 -32.37
N SER A 63 8.89 37.62 -32.27
CA SER A 63 7.99 38.44 -31.46
C SER A 63 7.69 37.76 -30.11
N SER A 64 7.07 38.50 -29.19
CA SER A 64 6.55 37.95 -27.94
C SER A 64 5.23 37.18 -28.12
N TRP A 65 4.59 37.34 -29.27
CA TRP A 65 3.32 36.71 -29.62
C TRP A 65 3.22 36.52 -31.14
N ASP A 66 2.42 35.55 -31.57
CA ASP A 66 2.17 35.24 -32.99
C ASP A 66 0.89 34.40 -33.12
N TYR A 67 0.54 34.01 -34.34
CA TYR A 67 -0.57 33.12 -34.65
C TYR A 67 -0.09 31.70 -34.93
N MET A 68 -0.85 30.72 -34.47
CA MET A 68 -0.70 29.32 -34.89
C MET A 68 -1.91 28.88 -35.69
N THR A 69 -1.67 28.09 -36.73
CA THR A 69 -2.68 27.64 -37.68
C THR A 69 -2.88 26.13 -37.54
N CYS A 70 -4.12 25.67 -37.47
CA CYS A 70 -4.41 24.24 -37.56
C CYS A 70 -4.22 23.79 -39.02
N THR A 71 -3.28 22.89 -39.26
CA THR A 71 -3.00 22.33 -40.59
C THR A 71 -3.37 20.85 -40.64
N LEU A 72 -3.36 20.25 -41.84
CA LEU A 72 -3.57 18.81 -42.02
C LEU A 72 -2.58 17.94 -41.21
N LYS A 73 -1.40 18.47 -40.86
CA LYS A 73 -0.36 17.77 -40.07
C LYS A 73 -0.42 18.09 -38.57
N GLY A 74 -1.34 18.95 -38.13
CA GLY A 74 -1.41 19.48 -36.77
C GLY A 74 -1.12 20.99 -36.69
N TRP A 75 -0.84 21.49 -35.50
CA TRP A 75 -0.55 22.90 -35.28
C TRP A 75 0.77 23.34 -35.93
N SER A 76 0.72 24.41 -36.70
CA SER A 76 1.90 25.10 -37.26
C SER A 76 2.02 26.50 -36.65
N PRO A 77 3.19 26.91 -36.14
CA PRO A 77 4.44 26.14 -36.05
C PRO A 77 4.40 24.99 -35.03
N GLU A 78 5.09 23.89 -35.33
CA GLU A 78 5.17 22.72 -34.42
C GLU A 78 5.89 23.08 -33.10
N VAL A 79 6.90 23.94 -33.16
CA VAL A 79 7.59 24.51 -32.00
C VAL A 79 7.29 26.01 -31.90
N PRO A 80 6.23 26.40 -31.16
CA PRO A 80 5.73 27.78 -31.17
C PRO A 80 6.58 28.79 -30.41
N CYS A 81 7.34 28.35 -29.40
CA CYS A 81 8.17 29.23 -28.58
C CYS A 81 9.61 28.70 -28.54
N LEU A 82 10.54 29.45 -29.14
CA LEU A 82 11.96 29.16 -29.16
C LEU A 82 12.68 30.01 -28.11
N ARG A 83 13.66 29.42 -27.43
CA ARG A 83 14.50 30.18 -26.49
C ARG A 83 15.20 31.33 -27.21
N GLN A 84 15.22 32.50 -26.60
CA GLN A 84 16.08 33.62 -26.97
C GLN A 84 17.10 33.86 -25.85
N CYS A 85 18.36 33.57 -26.14
CA CYS A 85 19.47 33.82 -25.23
C CYS A 85 20.09 35.19 -25.50
N THR A 86 20.32 35.95 -24.44
CA THR A 86 21.04 37.23 -24.51
C THR A 86 22.53 36.98 -24.23
N PHE A 87 23.42 37.50 -25.07
CA PHE A 87 24.84 37.57 -24.80
C PHE A 87 25.27 39.03 -24.63
N ASN A 88 25.73 39.36 -23.44
CA ASN A 88 26.19 40.70 -23.06
C ASN A 88 27.27 40.66 -21.95
N TYR A 89 27.67 39.46 -21.54
CA TYR A 89 28.62 39.25 -20.45
C TYR A 89 29.29 37.88 -20.59
N LEU A 90 30.59 37.84 -20.35
CA LEU A 90 31.39 36.63 -20.28
C LEU A 90 32.35 36.74 -19.10
N GLU A 91 32.19 35.90 -18.09
CA GLU A 91 33.08 35.93 -16.92
C GLU A 91 34.48 35.42 -17.31
N ASN A 92 35.54 36.16 -16.97
CA ASN A 92 36.93 35.90 -17.35
C ASN A 92 37.16 35.76 -18.87
N GLY A 93 36.39 36.49 -19.67
CA GLY A 93 36.57 36.56 -21.11
C GLY A 93 36.21 37.92 -21.69
N TYR A 94 36.51 38.08 -22.97
CA TYR A 94 36.21 39.28 -23.73
C TYR A 94 34.74 39.25 -24.17
N TYR A 95 34.03 40.35 -23.92
CA TYR A 95 32.66 40.56 -24.36
C TYR A 95 32.49 42.00 -24.86
N THR A 96 31.50 42.21 -25.72
CA THR A 96 31.08 43.53 -26.16
C THR A 96 29.98 44.05 -25.23
N ASN A 97 29.93 45.36 -24.99
CA ASN A 97 28.81 45.97 -24.25
C ASN A 97 27.49 45.96 -25.05
N SER A 98 27.49 45.43 -26.28
CA SER A 98 26.29 45.24 -27.09
C SER A 98 25.46 44.07 -26.57
N GLN A 99 24.15 44.27 -26.43
CA GLN A 99 23.23 43.21 -26.05
C GLN A 99 22.80 42.42 -27.29
N GLU A 100 23.49 41.31 -27.56
CA GLU A 100 23.17 40.45 -28.71
C GLU A 100 22.16 39.36 -28.33
N LYS A 101 21.24 39.05 -29.24
CA LYS A 101 20.17 38.07 -29.01
C LYS A 101 20.31 36.91 -29.99
N TYR A 102 20.26 35.70 -29.47
CA TYR A 102 20.46 34.46 -30.22
C TYR A 102 19.29 33.51 -30.01
N LEU A 103 18.75 32.96 -31.10
CA LEU A 103 17.69 31.96 -31.04
C LEU A 103 18.23 30.58 -30.66
N GLN A 104 17.33 29.73 -30.14
CA GLN A 104 17.61 28.35 -29.79
C GLN A 104 18.31 27.59 -30.93
N GLY A 105 19.36 26.84 -30.58
CA GLY A 105 20.21 26.10 -31.51
C GLY A 105 21.35 26.94 -32.11
N LYS A 106 21.36 28.26 -31.94
CA LYS A 106 22.49 29.10 -32.39
C LYS A 106 23.69 28.94 -31.47
N THR A 107 24.86 28.81 -32.09
CA THR A 107 26.14 28.67 -31.43
C THR A 107 26.96 29.94 -31.68
N VAL A 108 27.60 30.44 -30.63
CA VAL A 108 28.48 31.61 -30.69
C VAL A 108 29.87 31.22 -30.23
N ARG A 109 30.88 31.74 -30.93
CA ARG A 109 32.28 31.57 -30.54
C ARG A 109 32.65 32.71 -29.59
N VAL A 110 33.23 32.37 -28.45
CA VAL A 110 33.66 33.32 -27.44
C VAL A 110 35.17 33.28 -27.26
N ARG A 111 35.72 34.38 -26.76
CA ARG A 111 37.15 34.49 -26.46
C ARG A 111 37.33 34.68 -24.96
N CYS A 112 37.97 33.71 -24.32
CA CYS A 112 38.34 33.82 -22.91
C CYS A 112 39.65 34.62 -22.76
N HIS A 113 39.92 35.15 -21.57
CA HIS A 113 41.21 35.75 -21.23
C HIS A 113 42.32 34.69 -21.29
N ASP A 114 43.57 35.14 -21.42
CA ASP A 114 44.72 34.25 -21.46
C ASP A 114 44.77 33.33 -20.24
N GLY A 115 44.95 32.03 -20.48
CA GLY A 115 44.90 30.99 -19.44
C GLY A 115 43.50 30.57 -19.00
N TYR A 116 42.43 30.97 -19.70
CA TYR A 116 41.06 30.52 -19.46
C TYR A 116 40.41 29.90 -20.71
N SER A 117 39.41 29.03 -20.53
CA SER A 117 38.55 28.50 -21.60
C SER A 117 37.14 28.26 -21.10
N LEU A 118 36.18 28.06 -22.01
CA LEU A 118 34.91 27.47 -21.60
C LEU A 118 35.13 26.03 -21.12
N HIS A 119 34.10 25.50 -20.47
CA HIS A 119 34.09 24.14 -19.98
C HIS A 119 34.52 23.11 -21.06
N ASN A 120 35.32 22.10 -20.70
CA ASN A 120 35.91 21.08 -21.61
C ASN A 120 36.84 21.65 -22.71
N ASN A 121 37.57 22.75 -22.45
CA ASN A 121 38.45 23.38 -23.45
C ASN A 121 37.71 23.82 -24.73
N GLN A 122 36.40 24.08 -24.63
CA GLN A 122 35.61 24.59 -25.73
C GLN A 122 35.78 26.12 -25.85
N ASN A 123 35.44 26.66 -27.01
CA ASN A 123 35.38 28.11 -27.27
C ASN A 123 34.04 28.52 -27.90
N THR A 124 33.04 27.63 -27.86
CA THR A 124 31.71 27.87 -28.38
C THR A 124 30.67 27.58 -27.31
N MET A 125 29.64 28.42 -27.24
CA MET A 125 28.46 28.19 -26.42
C MET A 125 27.20 28.20 -27.29
N THR A 126 26.23 27.38 -26.95
CA THR A 126 25.00 27.19 -27.72
C THR A 126 23.80 27.62 -26.90
N CYS A 127 22.88 28.37 -27.51
CA CYS A 127 21.61 28.71 -26.90
C CYS A 127 20.72 27.46 -26.90
N THR A 128 20.62 26.79 -25.76
CA THR A 128 19.73 25.63 -25.58
C THR A 128 18.38 26.09 -25.06
N GLU A 129 17.38 25.21 -25.03
CA GLU A 129 16.08 25.50 -24.39
C GLU A 129 16.22 25.99 -22.94
N LYS A 130 17.27 25.56 -22.23
CA LYS A 130 17.56 25.95 -20.83
C LYS A 130 18.41 27.23 -20.70
N GLY A 131 18.88 27.81 -21.80
CA GLY A 131 19.83 28.92 -21.83
C GLY A 131 21.19 28.54 -22.42
N TRP A 132 22.22 29.38 -22.20
CA TRP A 132 23.57 29.15 -22.71
C TRP A 132 24.20 27.88 -22.14
N TYR A 133 24.70 27.01 -23.02
CA TYR A 133 25.49 25.85 -22.63
C TYR A 133 26.76 25.70 -23.51
N PRO A 134 27.96 25.56 -22.91
CA PRO A 134 28.22 25.75 -21.48
C PRO A 134 27.86 27.19 -21.02
N PRO A 135 27.66 27.43 -19.72
CA PRO A 135 27.40 28.76 -19.20
C PRO A 135 28.51 29.75 -19.61
N PRO A 136 28.21 31.08 -19.71
CA PRO A 136 29.15 32.11 -20.14
C PRO A 136 30.19 32.43 -19.05
N ILE A 137 30.94 31.41 -18.66
CA ILE A 137 31.97 31.44 -17.62
C ILE A 137 33.20 30.76 -18.18
N CYS A 138 34.26 31.55 -18.37
CA CYS A 138 35.57 31.01 -18.66
C CYS A 138 36.25 30.59 -17.36
N VAL A 139 36.76 29.36 -17.32
CA VAL A 139 37.48 28.77 -16.19
C VAL A 139 38.96 28.67 -16.53
N ARG A 140 39.85 28.83 -15.54
CA ARG A 140 41.29 28.72 -15.78
C ARG A 140 41.62 27.32 -16.33
N VAL A 141 42.33 27.30 -17.45
CA VAL A 141 42.89 26.10 -18.07
C VAL A 141 44.29 25.91 -17.54
N GLY A 142 44.67 24.67 -17.26
CA GLY A 142 46.06 24.34 -16.97
C GLY A 142 46.54 24.67 -15.56
N LEU A 143 45.67 25.13 -14.64
CA LEU A 143 45.95 24.96 -13.21
C LEU A 143 45.55 23.55 -12.80
N PRO A 144 46.51 22.65 -12.57
CA PRO A 144 46.16 21.35 -12.06
C PRO A 144 45.56 21.50 -10.67
N CYS A 145 44.58 20.66 -10.37
CA CYS A 145 44.13 20.51 -9.01
C CYS A 145 45.18 19.73 -8.22
N GLY A 146 45.39 20.12 -6.96
CA GLY A 146 46.14 19.31 -6.02
C GLY A 146 45.34 18.09 -5.56
N LEU A 147 45.71 17.54 -4.39
CA LEU A 147 45.04 16.39 -3.81
C LEU A 147 43.50 16.58 -3.70
N PRO A 148 42.70 15.52 -3.96
CA PRO A 148 41.27 15.55 -3.74
C PRO A 148 40.93 15.87 -2.27
N PRO A 149 39.85 16.64 -1.99
CA PRO A 149 39.48 16.95 -0.62
C PRO A 149 39.15 15.69 0.20
N SER A 150 39.57 15.62 1.45
CA SER A 150 39.18 14.52 2.34
C SER A 150 37.69 14.59 2.66
N ILE A 151 37.02 13.44 2.72
CA ILE A 151 35.63 13.32 3.17
C ILE A 151 35.58 12.43 4.43
N GLN A 152 34.55 12.61 5.25
CA GLN A 152 34.33 11.71 6.39
C GLN A 152 33.85 10.35 5.91
N ASN A 153 34.40 9.29 6.52
CA ASN A 153 34.06 7.89 6.26
C ASN A 153 34.23 7.47 4.78
N GLY A 154 35.27 7.98 4.12
CA GLY A 154 35.59 7.59 2.74
C GLY A 154 36.87 8.22 2.21
N ALA A 155 37.41 7.63 1.15
CA ALA A 155 38.68 8.01 0.55
C ALA A 155 38.71 7.79 -0.97
N VAL A 156 39.68 8.42 -1.63
CA VAL A 156 40.08 8.09 -3.00
C VAL A 156 41.19 7.06 -2.93
N ARG A 157 41.02 5.92 -3.61
CA ARG A 157 41.98 4.79 -3.55
C ARG A 157 43.33 5.12 -4.16
N HIS A 158 43.34 5.84 -5.29
CA HIS A 158 44.56 6.18 -6.04
C HIS A 158 44.72 7.70 -6.12
N LYS A 159 45.64 8.25 -5.32
CA LYS A 159 45.95 9.67 -5.28
C LYS A 159 47.16 9.98 -6.16
N LYS A 160 47.07 11.04 -6.96
CA LYS A 160 48.19 11.66 -7.68
C LYS A 160 48.52 12.97 -6.95
N ASP A 161 49.75 13.45 -7.08
CA ASP A 161 50.14 14.75 -6.53
C ASP A 161 49.49 15.92 -7.28
N SER A 162 49.09 15.69 -8.53
CA SER A 162 48.55 16.71 -9.43
C SER A 162 47.52 16.11 -10.39
N TYR A 163 46.44 16.85 -10.66
CA TYR A 163 45.36 16.44 -11.54
C TYR A 163 45.04 17.51 -12.58
N GLN A 164 45.07 17.12 -13.85
CA GLN A 164 44.79 18.03 -14.95
C GLN A 164 43.32 18.44 -14.99
N TYR A 165 43.04 19.56 -15.64
CA TYR A 165 41.68 20.04 -15.88
C TYR A 165 40.82 18.92 -16.51
N GLY A 166 39.64 18.70 -15.94
CA GLY A 166 38.71 17.68 -16.43
C GLY A 166 38.97 16.26 -15.93
N GLU A 167 40.12 15.96 -15.31
CA GLU A 167 40.36 14.66 -14.68
C GLU A 167 39.35 14.42 -13.54
N LYS A 168 38.96 13.15 -13.40
CA LYS A 168 37.99 12.70 -12.40
C LYS A 168 38.64 11.74 -11.41
N VAL A 169 38.24 11.86 -10.16
CA VAL A 169 38.57 10.89 -9.12
C VAL A 169 37.28 10.36 -8.49
N THR A 170 37.28 9.08 -8.13
CA THR A 170 36.13 8.40 -7.56
C THR A 170 36.42 8.05 -6.11
N TYR A 171 35.50 8.41 -5.22
CA TYR A 171 35.55 8.07 -3.81
C TYR A 171 34.93 6.69 -3.57
N THR A 172 35.47 6.01 -2.57
CA THR A 172 34.90 4.82 -1.94
C THR A 172 34.64 5.13 -0.48
N CYS A 173 33.46 4.78 0.02
CA CYS A 173 33.16 4.94 1.45
C CYS A 173 33.78 3.80 2.27
N ASP A 174 34.07 4.09 3.53
CA ASP A 174 34.55 3.12 4.50
C ASP A 174 33.49 2.06 4.81
N GLU A 175 33.89 0.97 5.44
CA GLU A 175 32.99 -0.13 5.79
C GLU A 175 31.81 0.36 6.64
N GLY A 176 30.61 -0.09 6.31
CA GLY A 176 29.38 0.34 6.96
C GLY A 176 28.79 1.64 6.43
N PHE A 177 29.41 2.28 5.42
CA PHE A 177 28.90 3.48 4.76
C PHE A 177 28.66 3.27 3.27
N ARG A 178 27.76 4.08 2.71
CA ARG A 178 27.48 4.12 1.26
C ARG A 178 27.50 5.55 0.73
N ILE A 179 27.80 5.68 -0.56
CA ILE A 179 27.82 6.96 -1.24
C ILE A 179 26.39 7.51 -1.35
N TYR A 180 26.25 8.80 -1.05
CA TYR A 180 25.07 9.60 -1.32
C TYR A 180 25.40 10.66 -2.39
N GLY A 181 24.70 10.62 -3.52
CA GLY A 181 24.96 11.48 -4.68
C GLY A 181 25.96 10.87 -5.66
N PHE A 182 26.82 11.71 -6.25
CA PHE A 182 27.80 11.29 -7.25
C PHE A 182 29.11 10.83 -6.61
N ALA A 183 29.56 9.62 -6.93
CA ALA A 183 30.80 9.04 -6.40
C ALA A 183 32.07 9.75 -6.89
N SER A 184 32.03 10.42 -8.04
CA SER A 184 33.18 11.05 -8.66
C SER A 184 33.12 12.57 -8.61
N ILE A 185 34.27 13.19 -8.34
CA ILE A 185 34.49 14.63 -8.53
C ILE A 185 35.41 14.89 -9.70
N ARG A 186 35.38 16.11 -10.23
CA ARG A 186 36.20 16.54 -11.38
C ARG A 186 37.00 17.80 -11.05
N CYS A 187 38.21 17.90 -11.59
CA CYS A 187 39.02 19.11 -11.52
C CYS A 187 38.46 20.20 -12.43
N LEU A 188 38.22 21.39 -11.88
CA LEU A 188 37.64 22.57 -12.54
C LEU A 188 38.67 23.72 -12.65
N GLY A 189 39.96 23.40 -12.79
CA GLY A 189 41.03 24.39 -12.94
C GLY A 189 41.47 24.99 -11.60
N GLY A 190 42.19 24.21 -10.80
CA GLY A 190 42.64 24.57 -9.44
C GLY A 190 41.64 24.30 -8.31
N LYS A 191 40.36 24.04 -8.63
CA LYS A 191 39.35 23.66 -7.63
C LYS A 191 38.61 22.39 -8.04
N TRP A 192 38.28 21.56 -7.06
CA TRP A 192 37.47 20.36 -7.25
C TRP A 192 35.97 20.66 -7.27
N SER A 193 35.20 19.86 -8.02
CA SER A 193 33.74 19.87 -7.95
C SER A 193 33.23 19.40 -6.57
N ARG A 194 31.92 19.57 -6.31
CA ARG A 194 31.28 19.17 -5.04
C ARG A 194 31.56 17.71 -4.68
N THR A 195 31.96 17.46 -3.43
CA THR A 195 32.28 16.13 -2.90
C THR A 195 31.04 15.30 -2.56
N PRO A 196 31.12 13.95 -2.67
CA PRO A 196 30.08 13.07 -2.16
C PRO A 196 30.00 13.09 -0.63
N LYS A 197 28.89 12.55 -0.11
CA LYS A 197 28.76 12.23 1.32
C LYS A 197 28.69 10.72 1.49
N CYS A 198 29.42 10.20 2.47
CA CYS A 198 29.28 8.82 2.92
C CYS A 198 28.27 8.78 4.07
N ILE A 199 27.15 8.09 3.85
CA ILE A 199 26.08 7.95 4.82
C ILE A 199 26.04 6.52 5.34
N SER A 200 25.74 6.37 6.64
CA SER A 200 25.72 5.06 7.30
C SER A 200 24.70 4.13 6.64
N THR A 201 25.07 2.86 6.56
CA THR A 201 24.19 1.75 6.13
C THR A 201 23.45 1.12 7.29
N ASP A 202 23.70 1.58 8.51
CA ASP A 202 23.00 1.13 9.69
C ASP A 202 21.55 1.61 9.67
N CYS A 203 20.69 0.83 10.32
CA CYS A 203 19.30 1.20 10.52
C CYS A 203 19.15 1.89 11.86
N PHE A 204 18.50 3.04 11.80
CA PHE A 204 18.06 3.80 12.95
C PHE A 204 16.55 3.59 13.11
N ASN A 205 15.97 4.12 14.20
CA ASN A 205 14.52 4.11 14.42
C ASN A 205 13.88 2.73 14.24
N LEU A 206 14.16 1.82 15.17
CA LEU A 206 13.55 0.48 15.18
C LEU A 206 12.01 0.59 15.08
N PRO A 207 11.37 -0.11 14.12
CA PRO A 207 9.91 -0.13 13.97
C PRO A 207 9.21 -0.66 15.23
N SER A 208 8.03 -0.11 15.52
CA SER A 208 7.11 -0.60 16.55
C SER A 208 5.92 -1.28 15.90
N PHE A 209 5.39 -2.31 16.56
CA PHE A 209 4.25 -3.08 16.09
C PHE A 209 3.21 -3.19 17.22
N ASP A 210 1.92 -3.16 16.86
CA ASP A 210 0.82 -3.18 17.83
C ASP A 210 0.54 -4.59 18.38
N ASP A 211 0.91 -5.62 17.61
CA ASP A 211 0.71 -7.06 17.85
C ASP A 211 1.98 -7.76 18.37
N ALA A 212 3.13 -7.09 18.34
CA ALA A 212 4.42 -7.65 18.73
C ALA A 212 5.24 -6.67 19.59
N VAL A 213 6.14 -7.21 20.41
CA VAL A 213 7.04 -6.46 21.27
C VAL A 213 8.47 -6.98 21.12
N LEU A 214 9.44 -6.08 21.17
CA LEU A 214 10.86 -6.42 21.07
C LEU A 214 11.27 -7.40 22.18
N THR A 215 11.99 -8.46 21.83
CA THR A 215 12.48 -9.46 22.81
C THR A 215 13.76 -8.98 23.53
N GLY A 216 14.56 -8.13 22.89
CA GLY A 216 15.83 -7.61 23.42
C GLY A 216 15.81 -6.15 23.87
N LYS A 217 17.00 -5.58 24.14
CA LYS A 217 17.17 -4.16 24.43
C LYS A 217 17.17 -3.35 23.14
N LYS A 218 16.43 -2.24 23.12
CA LYS A 218 16.45 -1.29 22.00
C LYS A 218 17.83 -0.62 21.91
N LYS A 219 18.54 -0.83 20.80
CA LYS A 219 19.79 -0.14 20.46
C LYS A 219 19.50 1.20 19.77
N LYS A 220 20.48 2.12 19.81
CA LYS A 220 20.43 3.40 19.09
C LYS A 220 20.56 3.21 17.57
N SER A 221 21.34 2.23 17.13
CA SER A 221 21.53 1.83 15.74
C SER A 221 21.73 0.31 15.63
N TYR A 222 21.52 -0.23 14.43
CA TYR A 222 21.65 -1.65 14.10
C TYR A 222 22.41 -1.78 12.79
N ARG A 223 23.42 -2.65 12.75
CA ARG A 223 24.29 -2.78 11.58
C ARG A 223 23.53 -3.34 10.38
N SER A 224 23.92 -2.97 9.16
CA SER A 224 23.39 -3.62 7.96
C SER A 224 23.68 -5.13 8.01
N GLY A 225 22.64 -5.94 7.85
CA GLY A 225 22.63 -7.39 8.01
C GLY A 225 22.07 -7.86 9.36
N GLU A 226 22.03 -7.00 10.39
CA GLU A 226 21.58 -7.35 11.73
C GLU A 226 20.08 -7.68 11.76
N GLN A 227 19.72 -8.75 12.46
CA GLN A 227 18.33 -9.17 12.69
C GLN A 227 17.90 -8.90 14.12
N VAL A 228 16.64 -8.48 14.26
CA VAL A 228 16.02 -8.16 15.54
C VAL A 228 14.75 -8.98 15.70
N ALA A 229 14.67 -9.72 16.81
CA ALA A 229 13.55 -10.60 17.11
C ALA A 229 12.49 -9.94 18.00
N PHE A 230 11.23 -10.26 17.69
CA PHE A 230 10.05 -9.82 18.41
C PHE A 230 9.31 -11.05 18.96
N LYS A 231 8.56 -10.83 20.04
CA LYS A 231 7.59 -11.77 20.59
C LYS A 231 6.19 -11.20 20.42
N CYS A 232 5.22 -12.05 20.13
CA CYS A 232 3.82 -11.61 20.04
C CYS A 232 3.33 -11.12 21.41
N ARG A 233 2.48 -10.10 21.39
CA ARG A 233 1.80 -9.60 22.59
C ARG A 233 0.75 -10.61 23.07
N PRO A 234 0.23 -10.46 24.32
CA PRO A 234 -0.89 -11.28 24.78
C PRO A 234 -2.04 -11.28 23.77
N TYR A 235 -2.78 -12.39 23.68
CA TYR A 235 -3.86 -12.65 22.70
C TYR A 235 -3.39 -13.01 21.29
N TYR A 236 -2.11 -12.81 20.96
CA TYR A 236 -1.56 -13.15 19.66
C TYR A 236 -0.62 -14.35 19.74
N GLN A 237 -0.57 -15.13 18.66
CA GLN A 237 0.34 -16.26 18.48
C GLN A 237 1.20 -16.07 17.24
N LEU A 238 2.46 -16.51 17.30
CA LEU A 238 3.38 -16.41 16.17
C LEU A 238 2.88 -17.27 15.00
N ASN A 239 2.79 -16.67 13.82
CA ASN A 239 2.32 -17.31 12.59
C ASN A 239 3.21 -16.94 11.39
N GLY A 240 4.51 -17.18 11.51
CA GLY A 240 5.49 -16.86 10.47
C GLY A 240 6.78 -16.30 11.05
N SER A 241 7.37 -15.31 10.37
CA SER A 241 8.59 -14.66 10.85
C SER A 241 8.35 -13.95 12.18
N ASN A 242 9.32 -14.04 13.09
CA ASN A 242 9.38 -13.23 14.30
C ASN A 242 10.50 -12.17 14.26
N THR A 243 11.22 -12.05 13.15
CA THR A 243 12.34 -11.13 13.00
C THR A 243 12.12 -10.09 11.91
N ILE A 244 12.79 -8.96 12.07
CA ILE A 244 13.05 -7.99 11.00
C ILE A 244 14.56 -7.87 10.82
N GLN A 245 15.00 -7.49 9.62
CA GLN A 245 16.42 -7.34 9.30
C GLN A 245 16.71 -5.91 8.85
N CYS A 246 17.85 -5.38 9.28
CA CYS A 246 18.39 -4.15 8.71
C CYS A 246 19.12 -4.46 7.41
N VAL A 247 18.79 -3.79 6.31
CA VAL A 247 19.50 -3.92 5.02
C VAL A 247 19.72 -2.54 4.43
N LYS A 248 20.99 -2.11 4.34
CA LYS A 248 21.41 -0.85 3.70
C LYS A 248 20.53 0.34 4.10
N SER A 249 20.48 0.62 5.40
CA SER A 249 19.70 1.69 6.06
C SER A 249 18.18 1.55 5.97
N LYS A 250 17.65 0.36 5.65
CA LYS A 250 16.21 0.07 5.61
C LYS A 250 15.88 -1.17 6.42
N TRP A 251 14.82 -1.09 7.23
CA TRP A 251 14.24 -2.27 7.87
C TRP A 251 13.41 -3.06 6.86
N ILE A 252 13.66 -4.36 6.78
CA ILE A 252 12.93 -5.31 5.95
C ILE A 252 12.29 -6.39 6.82
N GLY A 253 11.13 -6.88 6.40
CA GLY A 253 10.36 -7.88 7.13
C GLY A 253 9.43 -7.30 8.20
N ARG A 254 8.61 -8.16 8.79
CA ARG A 254 7.65 -7.86 9.84
C ARG A 254 7.42 -9.11 10.69
N PRO A 255 7.30 -9.01 12.03
CA PRO A 255 6.79 -10.11 12.84
C PRO A 255 5.33 -10.41 12.49
N VAL A 256 5.00 -11.68 12.24
CA VAL A 256 3.65 -12.11 11.88
C VAL A 256 2.99 -12.73 13.10
N CYS A 257 2.10 -11.96 13.73
CA CYS A 257 1.35 -12.36 14.90
C CYS A 257 -0.13 -12.48 14.53
N ARG A 258 -0.72 -13.67 14.73
CA ARG A 258 -2.14 -13.93 14.48
C ARG A 258 -2.92 -13.78 15.78
N ASP A 259 -4.02 -13.03 15.75
CA ASP A 259 -4.95 -12.97 16.88
C ASP A 259 -5.61 -14.35 17.06
N VAL A 260 -5.44 -14.93 18.25
CA VAL A 260 -5.99 -16.24 18.65
C VAL A 260 -6.95 -16.10 19.82
N SER A 261 -7.32 -14.86 20.18
CA SER A 261 -8.30 -14.59 21.21
C SER A 261 -9.72 -14.67 20.68
N CYS A 262 -10.64 -14.99 21.59
CA CYS A 262 -12.05 -14.99 21.28
C CYS A 262 -12.70 -13.75 21.91
N VAL A 263 -13.67 -13.21 21.19
CA VAL A 263 -14.60 -12.17 21.66
C VAL A 263 -16.01 -12.71 21.51
N ASN A 264 -16.97 -12.06 22.17
CA ASN A 264 -18.41 -12.35 22.04
C ASN A 264 -18.72 -13.86 22.16
N PRO A 265 -18.72 -14.43 23.38
CA PRO A 265 -19.10 -15.82 23.56
C PRO A 265 -20.47 -16.14 22.94
N PRO A 266 -20.70 -17.38 22.46
CA PRO A 266 -21.95 -17.74 21.79
C PRO A 266 -23.17 -17.41 22.66
N ARG A 267 -24.19 -16.78 22.08
CA ARG A 267 -25.44 -16.55 22.82
C ARG A 267 -26.23 -17.86 22.87
N VAL A 268 -26.63 -18.26 24.07
CA VAL A 268 -27.46 -19.45 24.32
C VAL A 268 -28.79 -18.97 24.86
N GLU A 269 -29.88 -19.38 24.22
CA GLU A 269 -31.24 -19.04 24.64
C GLU A 269 -31.52 -19.63 26.04
N ASN A 270 -32.22 -18.87 26.88
CA ASN A 270 -32.51 -19.24 28.28
C ASN A 270 -31.24 -19.54 29.12
N ALA A 271 -30.11 -18.90 28.80
CA ALA A 271 -28.89 -18.94 29.59
C ALA A 271 -28.25 -17.57 29.78
N VAL A 272 -27.54 -17.43 30.89
CA VAL A 272 -26.67 -16.30 31.21
C VAL A 272 -25.23 -16.76 31.37
N ILE A 273 -24.28 -15.90 30.99
CA ILE A 273 -22.85 -16.11 31.20
C ILE A 273 -22.49 -15.54 32.57
N GLN A 274 -21.83 -16.34 33.42
CA GLN A 274 -21.57 -15.93 34.81
C GLN A 274 -20.47 -14.87 34.96
N SER A 275 -19.49 -14.85 34.06
CA SER A 275 -18.37 -13.88 34.08
C SER A 275 -17.96 -13.54 32.66
N GLU A 276 -18.60 -12.51 32.11
CA GLU A 276 -18.28 -12.01 30.78
C GLU A 276 -17.07 -11.06 30.82
N LYS A 277 -16.07 -11.35 30.00
CA LYS A 277 -14.89 -10.51 29.76
C LYS A 277 -14.99 -9.93 28.35
N PRO A 278 -14.43 -8.74 28.10
CA PRO A 278 -14.41 -8.18 26.75
C PRO A 278 -13.59 -9.01 25.76
N ARG A 279 -12.62 -9.80 26.24
CA ARG A 279 -11.73 -10.63 25.41
C ARG A 279 -11.21 -11.82 26.22
N TYR A 280 -11.04 -12.95 25.54
CA TYR A 280 -10.59 -14.23 26.12
C TYR A 280 -9.34 -14.76 25.44
N GLN A 281 -8.35 -15.20 26.22
CA GLN A 281 -7.16 -15.86 25.70
C GLN A 281 -7.48 -17.26 25.17
N ASN A 282 -6.62 -17.77 24.29
CA ASN A 282 -6.68 -19.15 23.86
C ASN A 282 -6.59 -20.10 25.08
N GLY A 283 -7.53 -21.04 25.18
CA GLY A 283 -7.69 -21.96 26.31
C GLY A 283 -8.55 -21.43 27.46
N GLU A 284 -8.92 -20.14 27.50
CA GLU A 284 -9.87 -19.65 28.51
C GLU A 284 -11.28 -20.19 28.25
N ARG A 285 -12.04 -20.34 29.35
CA ARG A 285 -13.38 -20.92 29.36
C ARG A 285 -14.39 -19.93 29.90
N VAL A 286 -15.61 -19.98 29.38
CA VAL A 286 -16.77 -19.29 29.98
C VAL A 286 -17.82 -20.30 30.38
N ARG A 287 -18.43 -20.05 31.54
CA ARG A 287 -19.44 -20.92 32.13
C ARG A 287 -20.84 -20.35 31.91
N TYR A 288 -21.73 -21.18 31.38
CA TYR A 288 -23.15 -20.86 31.21
C TYR A 288 -23.96 -21.32 32.42
N LYS A 289 -25.06 -20.62 32.67
CA LYS A 289 -26.09 -20.99 33.63
C LYS A 289 -27.45 -20.81 32.98
N CYS A 290 -28.23 -21.88 32.89
CA CYS A 290 -29.61 -21.79 32.41
C CYS A 290 -30.48 -20.97 33.37
N THR A 291 -31.47 -20.26 32.84
CA THR A 291 -32.39 -19.39 33.58
C THR A 291 -33.70 -20.11 33.87
N GLY A 292 -34.37 -19.78 34.97
CA GLY A 292 -35.71 -20.33 35.29
C GLY A 292 -35.68 -21.84 35.55
N THR A 293 -36.63 -22.55 34.95
CA THR A 293 -36.81 -24.01 35.05
C THR A 293 -36.02 -24.79 33.99
N TYR A 294 -35.15 -24.13 33.22
CA TYR A 294 -34.36 -24.79 32.19
C TYR A 294 -33.13 -25.48 32.79
N ASP A 295 -32.85 -26.68 32.31
CA ASP A 295 -31.67 -27.46 32.63
C ASP A 295 -30.69 -27.51 31.45
N ILE A 296 -29.40 -27.64 31.78
CA ILE A 296 -28.32 -27.61 30.79
C ILE A 296 -28.09 -28.98 30.16
N LEU A 297 -27.94 -28.98 28.83
CA LEU A 297 -27.61 -30.14 28.02
C LEU A 297 -26.30 -29.89 27.25
N GLY A 298 -25.30 -30.73 27.49
CA GLY A 298 -23.95 -30.59 26.94
C GLY A 298 -22.91 -30.11 27.96
N ASP A 299 -21.77 -29.61 27.49
CA ASP A 299 -20.75 -29.03 28.36
C ASP A 299 -21.19 -27.65 28.87
N ILE A 300 -21.16 -27.46 30.18
CA ILE A 300 -21.52 -26.20 30.84
C ILE A 300 -20.54 -25.07 30.54
N GLU A 301 -19.33 -25.41 30.11
CA GLU A 301 -18.28 -24.47 29.75
C GLU A 301 -17.97 -24.53 28.26
N VAL A 302 -17.79 -23.37 27.63
CA VAL A 302 -17.19 -23.29 26.29
C VAL A 302 -15.80 -22.72 26.39
N THR A 303 -14.86 -23.36 25.69
CA THR A 303 -13.45 -23.00 25.62
C THR A 303 -13.18 -22.22 24.34
N CYS A 304 -12.36 -21.16 24.43
CA CYS A 304 -11.79 -20.47 23.29
C CYS A 304 -10.61 -21.27 22.73
N LEU A 305 -10.66 -21.66 21.47
CA LEU A 305 -9.61 -22.41 20.78
C LEU A 305 -9.19 -21.68 19.49
N ASN A 306 -7.98 -21.14 19.49
CA ASN A 306 -7.35 -20.45 18.36
C ASN A 306 -8.27 -19.41 17.68
N GLY A 307 -8.96 -18.60 18.49
CA GLY A 307 -9.90 -17.57 18.03
C GLY A 307 -11.31 -18.06 17.72
N THR A 308 -11.63 -19.34 17.99
CA THR A 308 -12.95 -19.93 17.78
C THR A 308 -13.50 -20.54 19.06
N TRP A 309 -14.76 -20.28 19.39
CA TRP A 309 -15.43 -20.93 20.52
C TRP A 309 -15.81 -22.37 20.20
N THR A 310 -15.67 -23.25 21.18
CA THR A 310 -16.22 -24.62 21.13
C THR A 310 -17.76 -24.60 21.13
N LYS A 311 -18.37 -25.77 20.83
CA LYS A 311 -19.82 -25.90 20.71
C LYS A 311 -20.52 -25.51 22.03
N PRO A 312 -21.50 -24.58 22.00
CA PRO A 312 -22.21 -24.17 23.21
C PRO A 312 -23.23 -25.21 23.70
N PRO A 313 -23.58 -25.17 24.99
CA PRO A 313 -24.66 -25.99 25.55
C PRO A 313 -26.03 -25.54 25.02
N GLN A 314 -27.03 -26.38 25.28
CA GLN A 314 -28.43 -26.05 25.08
C GLN A 314 -29.14 -26.03 26.42
N CYS A 315 -30.03 -25.05 26.64
CA CYS A 315 -30.93 -25.05 27.79
C CYS A 315 -32.29 -25.61 27.35
N LYS A 316 -32.71 -26.69 28.00
CA LYS A 316 -33.97 -27.39 27.73
C LYS A 316 -34.81 -27.42 28.99
N GLU A 317 -36.10 -27.19 28.83
CA GLU A 317 -37.02 -27.07 29.98
C GLU A 317 -37.03 -28.36 30.81
N ALA A 318 -36.73 -28.26 32.09
CA ALA A 318 -36.83 -29.41 33.00
C ALA A 318 -38.30 -29.77 33.19
N CYS A 319 -38.58 -31.05 33.39
CA CYS A 319 -39.94 -31.50 33.64
C CYS A 319 -40.28 -31.35 35.11
N GLU A 320 -41.39 -30.68 35.39
CA GLU A 320 -42.04 -30.74 36.69
C GLU A 320 -42.95 -31.98 36.77
N ILE A 321 -42.74 -32.80 37.79
CA ILE A 321 -43.53 -34.00 38.05
C ILE A 321 -44.75 -33.56 38.86
N SER A 322 -45.90 -33.45 38.19
CA SER A 322 -47.15 -33.01 38.79
C SER A 322 -47.71 -34.07 39.75
N GLU A 323 -47.80 -33.74 41.04
CA GLU A 323 -48.45 -34.59 42.03
C GLU A 323 -49.93 -34.82 41.70
N GLU A 324 -50.60 -33.84 41.11
CA GLU A 324 -51.99 -33.94 40.68
C GLU A 324 -52.15 -34.98 39.57
N MET A 325 -51.27 -34.95 38.56
CA MET A 325 -51.27 -35.94 37.47
C MET A 325 -50.94 -37.34 37.99
N MET A 326 -50.02 -37.48 38.95
CA MET A 326 -49.74 -38.77 39.58
C MET A 326 -50.96 -39.30 40.35
N LYS A 327 -51.67 -38.44 41.09
CA LYS A 327 -52.91 -38.82 41.80
C LYS A 327 -54.00 -39.24 40.83
N LYS A 328 -54.23 -38.49 39.76
CA LYS A 328 -55.24 -38.76 38.73
C LYS A 328 -55.02 -40.11 38.02
N HIS A 329 -53.76 -40.50 37.80
CA HIS A 329 -53.43 -41.76 37.14
C HIS A 329 -53.13 -42.93 38.11
N ASN A 330 -53.40 -42.76 39.42
CA ASN A 330 -53.16 -43.76 40.47
C ASN A 330 -51.69 -44.22 40.60
N LEU A 331 -50.75 -43.28 40.39
CA LEU A 331 -49.31 -43.52 40.41
C LEU A 331 -48.63 -43.02 41.68
N GLN A 332 -47.47 -43.59 41.97
CA GLN A 332 -46.48 -43.06 42.91
C GLN A 332 -45.07 -43.23 42.31
N LEU A 333 -44.12 -42.38 42.71
CA LEU A 333 -42.72 -42.54 42.30
C LEU A 333 -42.16 -43.83 42.91
N LYS A 334 -41.38 -44.57 42.12
CA LYS A 334 -40.73 -45.80 42.60
C LYS A 334 -39.72 -45.53 43.72
N TRP A 335 -39.09 -44.36 43.70
CA TRP A 335 -38.10 -43.92 44.68
C TRP A 335 -38.59 -42.65 45.38
N THR A 336 -38.43 -42.58 46.70
CA THR A 336 -38.80 -41.42 47.53
C THR A 336 -37.79 -40.28 47.35
N SER A 337 -37.89 -39.55 46.24
CA SER A 337 -37.17 -38.28 46.04
C SER A 337 -38.01 -37.10 46.51
N LYS A 338 -37.39 -36.15 47.23
CA LYS A 338 -38.01 -34.86 47.57
C LYS A 338 -38.01 -33.85 46.40
N LYS A 339 -37.30 -34.13 45.30
CA LYS A 339 -37.25 -33.27 44.12
C LYS A 339 -38.27 -33.72 43.08
N LEU A 340 -39.30 -32.91 42.86
CA LEU A 340 -40.34 -33.05 41.82
C LEU A 340 -39.89 -32.54 40.44
N TYR A 341 -38.58 -32.47 40.17
CA TYR A 341 -38.03 -31.96 38.92
C TYR A 341 -37.07 -32.99 38.31
N SER A 342 -37.17 -33.18 37.00
CA SER A 342 -36.33 -34.12 36.23
C SER A 342 -35.73 -33.42 35.01
N LYS A 343 -34.45 -33.65 34.72
CA LYS A 343 -33.78 -33.01 33.59
C LYS A 343 -34.36 -33.55 32.27
N THR A 344 -34.35 -32.74 31.22
CA THR A 344 -34.67 -33.25 29.88
C THR A 344 -33.73 -34.41 29.52
N GLN A 345 -34.29 -35.51 28.99
CA GLN A 345 -33.68 -36.82 28.72
C GLN A 345 -33.44 -37.74 29.93
N ASP A 346 -33.68 -37.28 31.17
CA ASP A 346 -33.72 -38.19 32.31
C ASP A 346 -34.97 -39.08 32.26
N HIS A 347 -34.88 -40.23 32.93
CA HIS A 347 -35.97 -41.18 33.05
C HIS A 347 -36.57 -41.13 34.46
N ILE A 348 -37.90 -41.12 34.52
CA ILE A 348 -38.71 -41.07 35.72
C ILE A 348 -39.40 -42.43 35.85
N GLU A 349 -39.19 -43.11 36.97
CA GLU A 349 -39.78 -44.41 37.23
C GLU A 349 -41.01 -44.29 38.14
N PHE A 350 -42.17 -44.67 37.59
CA PHE A 350 -43.44 -44.74 38.29
C PHE A 350 -43.78 -46.18 38.67
N ILE A 351 -44.57 -46.34 39.73
CA ILE A 351 -45.24 -47.60 40.10
C ILE A 351 -46.70 -47.30 40.45
N CYS A 352 -47.58 -48.29 40.32
CA CYS A 352 -48.97 -48.14 40.75
C CYS A 352 -49.05 -48.00 42.27
N LYS A 353 -50.04 -47.23 42.73
CA LYS A 353 -50.41 -47.22 44.15
C LYS A 353 -50.95 -48.58 44.57
N ARG A 354 -50.92 -48.86 45.88
CA ARG A 354 -51.46 -50.10 46.44
C ARG A 354 -52.95 -50.26 46.09
N GLY A 355 -53.33 -51.42 45.54
CA GLY A 355 -54.70 -51.72 45.09
C GLY A 355 -55.01 -51.33 43.63
N TYR A 356 -53.98 -51.02 42.83
CA TYR A 356 -54.10 -50.71 41.41
C TYR A 356 -53.06 -51.51 40.60
N HIS A 357 -53.41 -51.87 39.36
CA HIS A 357 -52.54 -52.59 38.43
C HIS A 357 -52.24 -51.78 37.15
N PRO A 358 -51.12 -52.03 36.46
CA PRO A 358 -50.77 -51.37 35.21
C PRO A 358 -51.81 -51.60 34.10
N VAL A 359 -52.32 -50.53 33.51
CA VAL A 359 -53.23 -50.58 32.34
C VAL A 359 -52.49 -50.15 31.06
N THR A 360 -51.53 -49.22 31.18
CA THR A 360 -50.64 -48.88 30.07
C THR A 360 -49.47 -49.88 29.97
N PRO A 361 -48.83 -50.03 28.79
CA PRO A 361 -47.70 -50.95 28.63
C PRO A 361 -46.57 -50.68 29.64
N TYR A 362 -46.00 -51.75 30.21
CA TYR A 362 -44.91 -51.65 31.21
C TYR A 362 -43.76 -50.69 30.85
N PRO A 363 -43.29 -50.57 29.58
CA PRO A 363 -42.24 -49.60 29.22
C PRO A 363 -42.60 -48.14 29.53
N THR A 364 -43.89 -47.79 29.57
CA THR A 364 -44.36 -46.42 29.88
C THR A 364 -44.14 -46.02 31.34
N PHE A 365 -43.92 -46.99 32.23
CA PHE A 365 -43.61 -46.73 33.65
C PHE A 365 -42.19 -46.22 33.86
N ARG A 366 -41.33 -46.27 32.83
CA ARG A 366 -40.05 -45.57 32.76
C ARG A 366 -40.19 -44.41 31.76
N ALA A 367 -40.88 -43.35 32.16
CA ALA A 367 -41.15 -42.21 31.29
C ALA A 367 -39.91 -41.34 31.12
N ALA A 368 -39.64 -40.83 29.92
CA ALA A 368 -38.56 -39.87 29.70
C ALA A 368 -39.11 -38.44 29.80
N CYS A 369 -38.38 -37.54 30.46
CA CYS A 369 -38.65 -36.11 30.38
C CYS A 369 -38.24 -35.58 29.00
N ARG A 370 -39.17 -34.93 28.29
CA ARG A 370 -38.93 -34.36 26.96
C ARG A 370 -39.39 -32.91 26.93
N GLU A 371 -38.45 -31.98 27.11
CA GLU A 371 -38.67 -30.53 27.02
C GLU A 371 -39.91 -30.06 27.81
N GLY A 372 -39.86 -30.20 29.13
CA GLY A 372 -40.95 -29.83 30.04
C GLY A 372 -42.12 -30.83 30.10
N GLN A 373 -42.21 -31.80 29.19
CA GLN A 373 -43.32 -32.77 29.15
C GLN A 373 -42.94 -34.16 29.68
N VAL A 374 -43.84 -34.72 30.51
CA VAL A 374 -43.79 -36.10 30.98
C VAL A 374 -45.09 -36.78 30.59
N VAL A 375 -44.98 -37.92 29.90
CA VAL A 375 -46.13 -38.78 29.62
C VAL A 375 -46.33 -39.70 30.81
N TYR A 376 -47.48 -39.59 31.48
CA TYR A 376 -47.80 -40.39 32.65
C TYR A 376 -48.42 -41.74 32.24
N PRO A 377 -47.95 -42.88 32.79
CA PRO A 377 -48.63 -44.16 32.64
C PRO A 377 -49.97 -44.17 33.39
N HIS A 378 -50.80 -45.21 33.22
CA HIS A 378 -52.08 -45.32 33.91
C HIS A 378 -52.22 -46.65 34.64
N CYS A 379 -52.75 -46.60 35.87
CA CYS A 379 -53.13 -47.77 36.64
C CYS A 379 -54.63 -47.81 36.90
N GLY A 380 -55.21 -48.98 36.63
CA GLY A 380 -56.63 -49.29 36.84
C GLY A 380 -56.84 -49.94 38.20
N GLN A 381 -58.06 -49.84 38.72
CA GLN A 381 -58.43 -50.46 39.98
C GLN A 381 -58.72 -51.94 39.76
N ASP A 382 -58.32 -52.79 40.70
CA ASP A 382 -58.67 -54.21 40.67
C ASP A 382 -60.18 -54.34 40.88
N THR A 383 -60.94 -54.58 39.81
CA THR A 383 -62.32 -55.06 39.93
C THR A 383 -62.22 -56.54 40.29
N GLY A 384 -62.53 -56.85 41.55
CA GLY A 384 -62.35 -58.17 42.16
C GLY A 384 -62.97 -59.33 41.41
#